data_AF-A0A5D2QKU7-F1
#
_entry.id   AF-A0A5D2QKU7-F1
#
_cell.length_a   1.000
_cell.length_b   1.000
_cell.length_c   1.000
_cell.angle_alpha   90.00
_cell.angle_beta   90.00
_cell.angle_gamma   90.00
#
_symmetry.space_group_name_H-M   'P 1'
#
loop_
_entity.id
_entity.type
_entity.pdbx_description
1 polymer ?
#
loop_
_entity_poly.entity_id
_entity_poly.type
_entity_poly.pdbx_seq_one_letter_code
_entity_poly.pdbx_strand_id
1 'polypeptide(L)'
;MAYPEPQGADREMVKVNPTPRKPRVLLAASGSVAAIKFGNLCHCFSEWAEVKAVATKASLHFIDIASLPKDLKLYTDEEEWSSWGKIDCWRIM
;
A
#
# COMPACT_ATOMS: atom_id res chain seq x y z
N MET A 1 13.00 32.13 37.35
CA MET A 1 11.98 31.13 36.98
C MET A 1 12.69 30.03 36.23
N ALA A 2 12.83 28.85 36.83
CA ALA A 2 13.40 27.68 36.16
C ALA A 2 12.29 27.01 35.35
N TYR A 3 12.50 26.85 34.05
CA TYR A 3 11.61 26.07 33.19
C TYR A 3 11.86 24.58 33.50
N PRO A 4 10.83 23.77 33.76
CA PRO A 4 11.02 22.33 33.90
C PRO A 4 11.39 21.74 32.54
N GLU A 5 12.48 20.97 32.52
CA GLU A 5 12.97 20.25 31.35
C GLU A 5 11.92 19.23 30.88
N PRO A 6 11.72 19.03 29.57
CA PRO A 6 10.81 18.02 29.07
C PRO A 6 11.37 16.64 29.40
N GLN A 7 10.70 15.95 30.32
CA GLN A 7 10.96 14.55 30.65
C GLN A 7 10.87 13.75 29.36
N GLY A 8 12.03 13.25 28.90
CA GLY A 8 12.14 12.38 27.75
C GLY A 8 11.21 11.21 27.94
N ALA A 9 10.15 11.17 27.13
CA ALA A 9 9.23 10.06 27.05
C ALA A 9 10.06 8.81 26.74
N ASP A 10 10.18 7.94 27.75
CA ASP A 10 10.69 6.58 27.61
C ASP A 10 9.84 5.91 26.53
N ARG A 11 10.39 5.87 25.31
CA ARG A 11 9.79 5.14 24.19
C ARG A 11 9.93 3.67 24.54
N GLU A 12 8.92 3.16 25.24
CA GLU A 12 8.78 1.74 25.53
C GLU A 12 8.87 0.98 24.20
N MET A 13 10.04 0.40 23.93
CA MET A 13 10.30 -0.41 22.75
C MET A 13 9.47 -1.69 22.92
N VAL A 14 8.28 -1.69 22.33
CA VAL A 14 7.45 -2.87 22.20
C VAL A 14 8.30 -3.98 21.58
N LYS A 15 8.66 -4.98 22.38
CA LYS A 15 9.36 -6.19 21.92
C LYS A 15 8.40 -6.97 21.02
N VAL A 16 8.48 -6.69 19.71
CA VAL A 16 7.76 -7.47 18.71
C VAL A 16 8.43 -8.83 18.60
N ASN A 17 7.73 -9.88 19.04
CA ASN A 17 8.16 -11.26 18.85
C ASN A 17 8.40 -11.52 17.34
N PRO A 18 9.63 -11.82 16.90
CA PRO A 18 9.91 -12.03 15.49
C PRO A 18 9.53 -13.47 15.12
N THR A 19 8.24 -13.80 15.12
CA THR A 19 7.82 -14.87 14.21
C THR A 19 8.14 -14.37 12.80
N PRO A 20 8.91 -15.10 11.97
CA PRO A 20 9.27 -14.69 10.63
C PRO A 20 8.03 -14.75 9.73
N ARG A 21 7.14 -13.77 9.91
CA ARG A 21 5.98 -13.57 9.06
C ARG A 21 6.42 -12.67 7.93
N LYS A 22 6.11 -13.05 6.69
CA LYS A 22 6.35 -12.17 5.55
C LYS A 22 5.62 -10.84 5.81
N PRO A 23 6.32 -9.69 5.82
CA PRO A 23 5.68 -8.39 6.00
C PRO A 23 4.67 -8.15 4.88
N ARG A 24 3.59 -7.45 5.21
CA ARG A 24 2.56 -7.06 4.24
C ARG A 24 2.86 -5.65 3.75
N VAL A 25 3.15 -5.50 2.46
CA VAL A 25 3.56 -4.24 1.85
C VAL A 25 2.52 -3.81 0.83
N LEU A 26 2.07 -2.55 0.94
CA LEU A 26 1.19 -1.92 -0.03
C LEU A 26 2.04 -0.96 -0.89
N LEU A 27 2.14 -1.23 -2.19
CA LEU A 27 2.83 -0.38 -3.14
C LEU A 27 1.82 0.46 -3.90
N ALA A 28 1.95 1.79 -3.86
CA ALA A 28 1.06 2.69 -4.57
C ALA A 28 1.80 3.39 -5.71
N ALA A 29 1.17 3.48 -6.88
CA ALA A 29 1.65 4.23 -8.03
C ALA A 29 0.74 5.43 -8.33
N SER A 30 1.36 6.60 -8.43
CA SER A 30 0.69 7.84 -8.88
C SER A 30 1.08 8.17 -10.32
N GLY A 31 0.39 9.15 -10.92
CA GLY A 31 0.59 9.59 -12.32
C GLY A 31 1.95 10.23 -12.57
N SER A 32 3.00 9.40 -12.54
CA SER A 32 4.38 9.75 -12.80
C SER A 32 4.96 8.79 -13.83
N VAL A 33 5.85 9.29 -14.68
CA VAL A 33 6.58 8.47 -15.66
C VAL A 33 7.38 7.36 -14.96
N ALA A 34 7.76 7.55 -13.70
CA ALA A 34 8.45 6.53 -12.90
C ALA A 34 7.61 5.26 -12.67
N ALA A 35 6.28 5.33 -12.84
CA ALA A 35 5.38 4.18 -12.70
C ALA A 35 5.65 3.09 -13.74
N ILE A 36 6.38 3.38 -14.84
CA ILE A 36 6.86 2.36 -15.78
C ILE A 36 7.76 1.31 -15.11
N LYS A 37 8.46 1.66 -14.02
CA LYS A 37 9.34 0.76 -13.26
C LYS A 37 8.62 0.06 -12.10
N PHE A 38 7.31 0.25 -11.97
CA PHE A 38 6.52 -0.29 -10.86
C PHE A 38 6.51 -1.82 -10.86
N GLY A 39 6.42 -2.48 -12.02
CA GLY A 39 6.51 -3.94 -12.11
C GLY A 39 7.82 -4.52 -11.56
N ASN A 40 8.95 -3.88 -11.89
CA ASN A 40 10.26 -4.27 -11.35
C ASN A 40 10.32 -4.10 -9.84
N LEU A 41 9.74 -3.01 -9.31
CA LEU A 41 9.63 -2.79 -7.88
C LEU A 41 8.85 -3.94 -7.24
N CYS A 42 7.64 -4.20 -7.72
CA CYS A 42 6.79 -5.29 -7.23
C CYS A 42 7.53 -6.64 -7.17
N HIS A 43 8.29 -6.99 -8.21
CA HIS A 43 9.09 -8.21 -8.25
C HIS A 43 10.15 -8.27 -7.14
N CYS A 44 10.89 -7.18 -6.91
CA CYS A 44 11.85 -7.10 -5.80
C CYS A 44 11.17 -7.28 -4.43
N PHE A 45 9.95 -6.78 -4.27
CA PHE A 45 9.23 -6.92 -3.01
C PHE A 45 8.56 -8.30 -2.82
N SER A 46 8.22 -9.00 -3.90
CA SER A 46 7.57 -10.33 -3.83
C SER A 46 8.43 -11.43 -3.20
N GLU A 47 9.77 -11.31 -3.24
CA GLU A 47 10.66 -12.31 -2.65
C GLU A 47 10.56 -12.34 -1.11
N TRP A 48 10.47 -11.16 -0.50
CA TRP A 48 10.55 -10.99 0.95
C TRP A 48 9.20 -10.66 1.60
N ALA A 49 8.23 -10.11 0.87
CA ALA A 49 6.98 -9.58 1.40
C ALA A 49 5.74 -10.07 0.64
N GLU A 50 4.58 -10.03 1.31
CA GLU A 50 3.27 -10.14 0.66
C GLU A 50 2.90 -8.76 0.10
N VAL A 51 2.88 -8.61 -1.22
CA VAL A 51 2.72 -7.31 -1.88
C VAL A 51 1.29 -7.14 -2.43
N LYS A 52 0.71 -5.98 -2.18
CA LYS A 52 -0.52 -5.50 -2.83
C LYS A 52 -0.23 -4.19 -3.54
N ALA A 53 -0.84 -3.95 -4.70
CA ALA A 53 -0.59 -2.74 -5.48
C ALA A 53 -1.84 -1.88 -5.54
N VAL A 54 -1.67 -0.57 -5.49
CA VAL A 54 -2.72 0.41 -5.76
C VAL A 54 -2.25 1.31 -6.88
N ALA A 55 -3.04 1.45 -7.93
CA ALA A 55 -2.72 2.33 -9.05
C ALA A 55 -3.84 3.36 -9.24
N THR A 56 -3.42 4.61 -9.38
CA THR A 56 -4.32 5.69 -9.80
C THR A 56 -4.59 5.61 -11.31
N LYS A 57 -5.73 6.14 -11.78
CA LYS A 57 -6.08 6.15 -13.20
C LYS A 57 -4.98 6.75 -14.10
N ALA A 58 -4.35 7.84 -13.65
CA ALA A 58 -3.26 8.47 -14.37
C ALA A 58 -2.00 7.58 -14.47
N SER A 59 -1.74 6.75 -13.46
CA SER A 59 -0.61 5.82 -13.43
C SER A 59 -0.81 4.59 -14.32
N LEU A 60 -2.06 4.16 -14.54
CA LEU A 60 -2.39 3.03 -15.43
C LEU A 60 -1.94 3.27 -16.88
N HIS A 61 -1.81 4.53 -17.31
CA HIS A 61 -1.25 4.85 -18.63
C HIS A 61 0.24 4.52 -18.76
N PHE A 62 0.95 4.44 -17.64
CA PHE A 62 2.40 4.20 -17.60
C PHE A 62 2.75 2.80 -17.07
N ILE A 63 1.85 2.16 -16.34
CA ILE A 63 2.06 0.83 -15.77
C ILE A 63 1.70 -0.22 -16.82
N ASP A 64 2.66 -1.09 -17.13
CA ASP A 64 2.39 -2.27 -17.92
C ASP A 64 1.84 -3.37 -16.99
N ILE A 65 0.55 -3.68 -17.11
CA ILE A 65 -0.13 -4.68 -16.27
C ILE A 65 0.45 -6.09 -16.54
N ALA A 66 0.97 -6.35 -17.75
CA ALA A 66 1.60 -7.63 -18.07
C ALA A 66 2.97 -7.80 -17.38
N SER A 67 3.64 -6.70 -17.03
CA SER A 67 4.88 -6.70 -16.23
C SER A 67 4.65 -6.98 -14.75
N LEU A 68 3.41 -6.96 -14.27
CA LEU A 68 3.08 -7.25 -12.88
C LEU A 68 3.09 -8.77 -12.63
N PRO A 69 3.62 -9.21 -11.47
CA PRO A 69 3.52 -10.62 -11.08
C PRO A 69 2.05 -11.01 -10.89
N LYS A 70 1.65 -12.18 -11.41
CA LYS A 70 0.26 -12.66 -11.44
C LYS A 70 -0.38 -12.82 -10.05
N ASP A 71 0.44 -13.02 -9.02
CA ASP A 71 0.01 -13.15 -7.63
C ASP A 71 -0.33 -11.80 -6.96
N LEU A 72 -0.07 -10.69 -7.64
CA LEU A 72 -0.22 -9.36 -7.07
C LEU A 72 -1.61 -8.80 -7.37
N LYS A 73 -2.41 -8.61 -6.31
CA LYS A 73 -3.71 -7.94 -6.42
C LYS A 73 -3.52 -6.44 -6.63
N LEU A 74 -3.80 -5.98 -7.85
CA LEU A 74 -3.86 -4.58 -8.21
C LEU A 74 -5.24 -4.02 -7.84
N TYR A 75 -5.26 -2.93 -7.09
CA TYR A 75 -6.46 -2.17 -6.79
C TYR A 75 -6.45 -0.89 -7.62
N THR A 76 -7.55 -0.65 -8.30
CA THR A 76 -7.78 0.58 -9.05
C THR A 76 -8.99 1.30 -8.50
N ASP A 77 -9.04 2.61 -8.71
CA ASP A 77 -10.18 3.44 -8.28
C ASP A 77 -11.52 2.84 -8.76
N GLU A 78 -11.61 2.35 -10.00
CA GLU A 78 -12.82 1.69 -10.54
C GLU A 78 -13.27 0.43 -9.76
N GLU A 79 -12.33 -0.35 -9.22
CA GLU A 79 -12.66 -1.51 -8.38
C GLU A 79 -13.21 -1.09 -7.01
N GLU A 80 -12.84 0.09 -6.52
CA GLU A 80 -13.39 0.67 -5.29
C GLU A 80 -14.85 1.09 -5.51
N TRP A 81 -15.18 1.86 -6.55
CA TRP A 81 -16.57 2.24 -6.86
C TRP A 81 -17.47 1.03 -7.14
N SER A 82 -16.93 -0.03 -7.75
CA SER A 82 -17.67 -1.28 -8.02
C SER A 82 -17.94 -2.11 -6.76
N SER A 83 -17.08 -2.00 -5.74
CA SER A 83 -17.25 -2.67 -4.46
C SER A 83 -18.23 -1.92 -3.55
N TRP A 84 -18.21 -0.58 -3.60
CA TRP A 84 -19.11 0.27 -2.83
C TRP A 84 -20.54 0.25 -3.37
N GLY A 85 -20.74 0.05 -4.68
CA GLY A 85 -22.08 -0.19 -5.26
C GLY A 85 -22.78 -1.46 -4.75
N LYS A 86 -22.05 -2.40 -4.13
CA LYS A 86 -22.63 -3.57 -3.46
C LYS A 86 -22.91 -3.34 -1.97
N ILE A 87 -22.32 -2.32 -1.36
CA ILE A 87 -22.44 -2.02 0.07
C ILE A 87 -23.55 -0.98 0.32
N ASP A 88 -23.77 -0.06 -0.63
CA ASP A 88 -24.74 1.03 -0.49
C ASP A 88 -25.94 0.92 -1.44
N CYS A 89 -26.69 -0.17 -1.26
CA CYS A 89 -28.13 -0.17 -1.51
C CYS A 89 -28.84 0.17 -0.19
N TRP A 90 -29.24 1.43 -0.03
CA TRP A 90 -30.34 1.92 0.82
C TRP A 90 -30.22 1.79 2.36
N ARG A 91 -29.49 2.72 2.99
CA ARG A 91 -29.93 3.22 4.29
C ARG A 91 -29.38 4.63 4.53
N ILE A 92 -30.29 5.61 4.66
CA ILE A 92 -30.06 7.04 4.97
C ILE A 92 -30.04 7.94 3.71
N MET A 93 -31.20 8.07 3.07
CA MET A 93 -31.74 9.40 2.69
C MET A 93 -33.26 9.37 2.75
#